data_AF-A0A391NT77-F1
#
_entry.id   AF-A0A391NT77-F1
#
_cell.length_a   1.000
_cell.length_b   1.000
_cell.length_c   1.000
_cell.angle_alpha   90.00
_cell.angle_beta   90.00
_cell.angle_gamma   90.00
#
_symmetry.space_group_name_H-M   'P 1'
#
loop_
_entity.id
_entity.type
_entity.pdbx_description
1 polymer ?
#
loop_
_entity_poly.entity_id
_entity_poly.type
_entity_poly.pdbx_seq_one_letter_code
_entity_poly.pdbx_strand_id
1 'polypeptide(L)' 'MSEQRTIYVHGNGFHLDDALCVVLLRHLPEFKDAKLVRVYREDKILEEVMEKAVQNGDIVCDIGRVYDHSKRLYDHHQQ' A
#
# COMPACT_ATOMS: atom_id res chain seq x y z
N MET A 1 -19.16 6.13 -11.14
CA MET A 1 -18.83 5.90 -9.73
C MET A 1 -17.32 5.84 -9.67
N SER A 2 -16.66 6.68 -8.87
CA SER A 2 -15.20 6.54 -8.71
C SER A 2 -14.93 5.21 -8.03
N GLU A 3 -14.06 4.39 -8.61
CA GLU A 3 -13.64 3.14 -7.99
C GLU A 3 -12.98 3.41 -6.63
N GLN A 4 -13.27 2.55 -5.66
CA GLN A 4 -12.70 2.63 -4.32
C GLN A 4 -11.21 2.28 -4.37
N ARG A 5 -10.34 3.18 -3.90
CA ARG A 5 -8.90 2.91 -3.78
C ARG A 5 -8.60 1.85 -2.71
N THR A 6 -7.44 1.23 -2.83
CA THR A 6 -6.88 0.31 -1.82
C THR A 6 -5.56 0.85 -1.27
N ILE A 7 -5.35 0.66 0.03
CA ILE A 7 -4.07 0.87 0.72
C ILE A 7 -3.55 -0.52 1.12
N TYR A 8 -2.39 -0.89 0.59
CA TYR A 8 -1.70 -2.13 0.90
C TYR A 8 -0.60 -1.88 1.91
N VAL A 9 -0.56 -2.67 2.98
CA VAL A 9 0.41 -2.54 4.09
C VAL A 9 0.93 -3.91 4.54
N HIS A 10 1.91 -3.97 5.45
CA HIS A 10 2.48 -5.25 5.86
C HIS A 10 1.51 -6.12 6.70
N GLY A 11 1.54 -7.42 6.45
CA GLY A 11 0.72 -8.45 7.09
C GLY A 11 1.22 -8.94 8.45
N ASN A 12 2.49 -8.68 8.77
CA ASN A 12 3.18 -9.20 9.95
C ASN A 12 2.66 -8.61 11.28
N GLY A 13 3.45 -8.66 12.35
CA GLY A 13 3.09 -8.03 13.64
C GLY A 13 2.75 -6.55 13.49
N PHE A 14 2.17 -5.92 14.51
CA PHE A 14 1.84 -4.49 14.46
C PHE A 14 3.09 -3.62 14.23
N HIS A 15 3.09 -2.78 13.19
CA HIS A 15 4.01 -1.65 13.10
C HIS A 15 3.23 -0.32 13.06
N LEU A 16 3.84 0.73 13.61
CA LEU A 16 3.21 2.04 13.80
C LEU A 16 3.16 2.88 12.52
N ASP A 17 4.18 2.73 11.67
CA ASP A 17 4.27 3.37 10.35
C ASP A 17 3.14 2.94 9.42
N ASP A 18 2.76 1.66 9.42
CA ASP A 18 1.57 1.13 8.76
C ASP A 18 0.30 1.88 9.16
N ALA A 19 0.05 1.95 10.47
CA ALA A 19 -1.12 2.62 11.01
C ALA A 19 -1.11 4.12 10.68
N LEU A 20 0.06 4.75 10.77
CA LEU A 20 0.24 6.16 10.44
C LEU A 20 -0.02 6.42 8.94
N CYS A 21 0.53 5.60 8.03
CA CYS A 21 0.28 5.69 6.59
C CYS A 21 -1.22 5.64 6.30
N VAL A 22 -1.94 4.65 6.84
CA VAL A 22 -3.38 4.49 6.61
C VAL A 22 -4.19 5.70 7.10
N VAL A 23 -3.88 6.22 8.29
CA VAL A 23 -4.58 7.38 8.85
C VAL A 23 -4.35 8.62 7.98
N LEU A 24 -3.09 8.92 7.65
CA LEU A 24 -2.75 10.10 6.84
C LEU A 24 -3.39 10.05 5.46
N LEU A 25 -3.37 8.89 4.79
CA LEU A 25 -3.96 8.74 3.47
C LEU A 25 -5.48 8.91 3.50
N ARG A 26 -6.17 8.41 4.51
CA ARG A 26 -7.63 8.58 4.65
C ARG A 26 -8.08 10.02 4.88
N HIS A 27 -7.16 10.94 5.17
CA HIS A 27 -7.47 12.37 5.16
C HIS A 27 -7.51 12.98 3.74
N LEU A 28 -6.99 12.28 2.73
CA LEU A 28 -7.04 12.72 1.33
C LEU A 28 -8.39 12.32 0.70
N PRO A 29 -9.03 13.19 -0.10
CA PRO A 29 -10.29 12.86 -0.77
C PRO A 29 -10.23 11.58 -1.61
N GLU A 30 -9.07 11.33 -2.24
CA GLU A 30 -8.83 10.15 -3.08
C GLU A 30 -8.85 8.83 -2.30
N PHE A 31 -8.38 8.82 -1.05
CA PHE A 31 -8.23 7.61 -0.23
C PHE A 31 -9.16 7.59 0.99
N LYS A 32 -10.09 8.56 1.09
CA LYS A 32 -10.99 8.73 2.23
C LYS A 32 -11.70 7.44 2.62
N ASP A 33 -12.24 6.75 1.63
CA ASP A 33 -12.98 5.49 1.80
C ASP A 33 -12.14 4.28 1.35
N ALA A 34 -10.80 4.41 1.32
CA ALA A 34 -9.95 3.35 0.80
C ALA A 34 -10.03 2.07 1.64
N LYS A 35 -10.06 0.94 0.93
CA LYS A 35 -9.97 -0.40 1.52
C LYS A 35 -8.56 -0.60 2.07
N LEU A 36 -8.44 -1.17 3.27
CA LEU A 36 -7.16 -1.60 3.83
C LEU A 36 -6.95 -3.09 3.50
N VAL A 37 -5.81 -3.42 2.90
CA VAL A 37 -5.38 -4.80 2.66
C VAL A 37 -4.01 -5.01 3.29
N ARG A 38 -3.85 -6.09 4.04
CA ARG A 38 -2.59 -6.47 4.68
C ARG A 38 -1.99 -7.65 3.92
N VAL A 39 -0.71 -7.55 3.55
CA VAL A 39 -0.01 -8.52 2.67
C VAL A 39 1.25 -9.00 3.36
N TYR A 40 1.47 -10.31 3.41
CA TYR A 40 2.69 -10.86 4.02
C TYR A 40 3.86 -10.74 3.04
N ARG A 41 5.05 -10.39 3.53
CA ARG A 41 6.22 -10.17 2.64
C ARG A 41 6.66 -11.46 1.95
N GLU A 42 6.44 -12.60 2.60
CA GLU A 42 6.77 -13.93 2.09
C GLU A 42 5.71 -14.48 1.11
N ASP A 43 4.63 -13.74 0.87
CA ASP A 43 3.60 -14.16 -0.07
C ASP A 43 4.15 -14.15 -1.49
N LYS A 44 4.04 -15.30 -2.17
CA LYS A 44 4.41 -15.45 -3.59
C LYS A 44 3.62 -14.55 -4.54
N ILE A 45 2.58 -13.88 -4.03
CA ILE A 45 1.71 -12.97 -4.78
C ILE A 45 2.10 -11.50 -4.64
N LEU A 46 3.18 -11.16 -3.90
CA LEU A 46 3.54 -9.77 -3.62
C LEU A 46 3.77 -8.96 -4.92
N GLU A 47 4.49 -9.53 -5.88
CA GLU A 47 4.72 -8.90 -7.19
C GLU A 47 3.40 -8.64 -7.93
N GLU A 48 2.50 -9.63 -7.98
CA GLU A 48 1.18 -9.49 -8.61
C GLU A 48 0.31 -8.42 -7.90
N VAL A 49 0.39 -8.34 -6.57
CA VAL A 49 -0.31 -7.31 -5.78
C VAL A 49 0.23 -5.92 -6.12
N MET A 50 1.54 -5.75 -6.19
CA MET A 50 2.16 -4.47 -6.54
C MET A 50 1.80 -4.06 -7.97
N GLU A 51 1.85 -4.98 -8.93
CA GLU A 51 1.45 -4.71 -10.32
C GLU A 51 -0.01 -4.26 -10.42
N LYS A 52 -0.93 -4.97 -9.75
CA LYS A 52 -2.35 -4.58 -9.70
C LYS A 52 -2.55 -3.25 -9.02
N ALA A 53 -1.82 -2.99 -7.92
CA ALA A 53 -1.89 -1.72 -7.22
C ALA A 53 -1.47 -0.56 -8.12
N VAL A 54 -0.40 -0.73 -8.90
CA VAL A 54 0.06 0.27 -9.87
C VAL A 54 -0.99 0.50 -10.96
N GLN A 55 -1.57 -0.56 -11.52
CA GLN A 55 -2.58 -0.46 -12.57
C GLN A 55 -3.85 0.25 -12.10
N ASN A 56 -4.30 -0.05 -10.88
CA ASN A 56 -5.50 0.54 -10.28
C ASN A 56 -5.24 1.91 -9.67
N GLY A 57 -3.98 2.38 -9.64
CA GLY A 57 -3.56 3.60 -8.94
C GLY A 57 -3.80 3.54 -7.43
N ASP A 58 -3.71 2.36 -6.84
CA ASP A 58 -3.70 2.15 -5.40
C ASP A 58 -2.35 2.60 -4.81
N ILE A 59 -2.17 2.38 -3.51
CA ILE A 59 -0.94 2.75 -2.80
C ILE A 59 -0.43 1.59 -1.96
N VAL A 60 0.88 1.40 -2.00
CA VAL A 60 1.58 0.33 -1.30
C VAL A 60 2.56 0.96 -0.30
N CYS A 61 2.37 0.68 0.98
CA CYS A 61 3.19 1.16 2.10
C CYS A 61 3.92 -0.02 2.76
N ASP A 62 5.21 0.17 3.08
CA ASP A 62 6.06 -0.76 3.84
C ASP A 62 6.05 -2.24 3.39
N ILE A 63 5.89 -2.49 2.08
CA ILE A 63 6.07 -3.81 1.47
C ILE A 63 6.66 -3.69 0.07
N GLY A 64 7.46 -4.67 -0.35
CA GLY A 64 7.98 -4.78 -1.72
C GLY A 64 9.40 -4.27 -1.96
N ARG A 65 10.07 -3.65 -0.97
CA ARG A 65 11.45 -3.13 -1.04
C ARG A 65 11.70 -2.15 -2.19
N VAL A 66 10.67 -1.42 -2.62
CA VAL A 66 10.72 -0.44 -3.71
C VAL A 66 10.20 0.90 -3.20
N TYR A 67 10.93 1.96 -3.54
CA TYR A 67 10.44 3.34 -3.47
C TYR A 67 10.31 3.89 -4.89
N ASP A 68 9.07 4.13 -5.33
CA ASP A 68 8.77 4.72 -6.64
C ASP A 68 7.47 5.52 -6.55
N HIS A 69 7.59 6.85 -6.42
CA HIS A 69 6.45 7.75 -6.32
C HIS A 69 5.55 7.71 -7.57
N SER A 70 6.13 7.51 -8.76
CA SER A 70 5.34 7.42 -10.00
C SER A 70 4.40 6.21 -10.01
N LYS A 71 4.75 5.19 -9.24
CA LYS A 71 4.00 3.95 -9.05
C LYS A 71 3.29 3.86 -7.69
N ARG A 72 3.40 4.88 -6.84
CA ARG A 72 2.84 4.90 -5.48
C ARG A 72 3.30 3.71 -4.60
N LEU A 73 4.57 3.33 -4.75
CA LEU A 73 5.22 2.29 -3.97
C LEU A 73 6.17 2.94 -2.95
N TYR A 74 5.95 2.66 -1.66
CA TYR A 74 6.64 3.32 -0.56
C TYR A 74 7.07 2.30 0.51
N ASP A 75 8.10 1.51 0.23
CA ASP A 75 8.79 0.71 1.25
C ASP A 75 10.06 1.44 1.70
N HIS A 76 10.26 1.57 3.02
CA HIS A 76 11.46 2.18 3.62
C HIS A 76 12.65 1.20 3.78
N HIS A 77 12.44 -0.09 3.48
CA HIS A 77 13.48 -1.13 3.38
C HIS A 77 14.08 -1.26 1.98
N GLN A 78 13.91 -0.23 1.12
CA GLN A 78 14.55 -0.15 -0.19
C GLN A 78 16.07 -0.11 -0.05
N GLN A 79 16.78 -0.62 -1.07
CA GLN A 79 18.25 -0.57 -1.15
C GLN A 79 18.70 0.52 -2.12
#